data_AF-A0A7W8N9N7-F1
#
_entry.id   AF-A0A7W8N9N7-F1
#
_cell.length_a   1.000
_cell.length_b   1.000
_cell.length_c   1.000
_cell.angle_alpha   90.00
_cell.angle_beta   90.00
_cell.angle_gamma   90.00
#
_symmetry.space_group_name_H-M   'P 1'
#
loop_
_entity.id
_entity.type
_entity.pdbx_description
1 polymer ?
#
loop_
_entity_poly.entity_id
_entity_poly.type
_entity_poly.pdbx_seq_one_letter_code
_entity_poly.pdbx_strand_id
1 'polypeptide(L)'
;MSNGTLAARISALVDKWNGYKNALRDLLTKATGTVDMEDGLGVIVTLPTFPQLQKSVNILTDSLTGAVSQAQSINSQTVIYMNAAAKSATDSDTARAAAVVAKDASKASADASATSASSAAAQVPLATAQVTLAKGQVSLATDQVTVATAKAVAADTSAKAAAGSATAAGTQATTATTQAGISTTKAGEASASATAANTSQNLALNYANAAVNVEVTPGQYSARHWAEQARLNVLGSLVFKGRFDASKGSLPASPNLGDFYLVSIAGTISSVKYGVGDMLFYDGSQWDRIDNQTVVQSVAGRTGNVTISTGDVGGLQGLLDAKQGTLGFNPVQQGTGIGQTTNTIKIGWSSGAKLKVTVDSTDLGNIATENWAAGVFCQPSGNINNAYNLNGVAASNYLQRTGRANTAGLQFDSSAPPNMAAIDGSGNNRNTSLQIGNAGNTSASAMMSFIREGQCGVHFGLDTDNVMKIGGWSFGATTAYRMIHEGVADWYCTGTVTAGSFAVRNSNSAWIDGNGSGAQMNGTWYRRGEQQHIWANSAGWVRAPRTFVQSADPGSAAGEGDLWIW
;
A
#
# COMPACT_ATOMS: atom_id res chain seq x y z
N MET A 1 -124.20 -41.72 116.73
CA MET A 1 -122.78 -41.34 116.59
C MET A 1 -122.38 -40.70 117.92
N SER A 2 -121.44 -41.30 118.66
CA SER A 2 -121.09 -40.79 120.00
C SER A 2 -120.24 -39.52 119.88
N ASN A 3 -120.29 -38.65 120.90
CA ASN A 3 -119.45 -37.45 120.95
C ASN A 3 -117.96 -37.75 120.75
N GLY A 4 -117.48 -38.95 121.14
CA GLY A 4 -116.10 -39.40 120.90
C GLY A 4 -115.75 -39.66 119.43
N THR A 5 -116.71 -40.11 118.61
CA THR A 5 -116.45 -40.38 117.17
C THR A 5 -116.37 -39.08 116.36
N LEU A 6 -117.20 -38.09 116.70
CA LEU A 6 -117.18 -36.78 116.07
C LEU A 6 -115.89 -36.02 116.42
N ALA A 7 -115.45 -36.08 117.68
CA ALA A 7 -114.20 -35.48 118.13
C ALA A 7 -112.98 -36.06 117.38
N ALA A 8 -112.94 -37.37 117.14
CA ALA A 8 -111.87 -38.01 116.38
C ALA A 8 -111.83 -37.57 114.90
N ARG A 9 -112.99 -37.44 114.24
CA ARG A 9 -113.05 -36.98 112.84
C ARG A 9 -112.71 -35.51 112.69
N ILE A 10 -113.16 -34.66 113.64
CA ILE A 10 -112.77 -33.25 113.69
C ILE A 10 -111.27 -33.12 113.95
N SER A 11 -110.70 -33.90 114.87
CA SER A 11 -109.25 -33.92 115.12
C SER A 11 -108.49 -34.31 113.86
N ALA A 12 -108.89 -35.37 113.15
CA ALA A 12 -108.23 -35.79 111.91
C ALA A 12 -108.31 -34.73 110.79
N LEU A 13 -109.43 -34.00 110.69
CA LEU A 13 -109.57 -32.88 109.76
C LEU A 13 -108.70 -31.68 110.15
N VAL A 14 -108.62 -31.37 111.45
CA VAL A 14 -107.75 -30.32 111.99
C VAL A 14 -106.28 -30.68 111.78
N ASP A 15 -105.90 -31.95 111.98
CA ASP A 15 -104.55 -32.45 111.75
C ASP A 15 -104.18 -32.40 110.26
N LYS A 16 -105.11 -32.76 109.35
CA LYS A 16 -104.95 -32.57 107.91
C LYS A 16 -104.82 -31.11 107.51
N TRP A 17 -105.68 -30.23 108.04
CA TRP A 17 -105.60 -28.79 107.78
C TRP A 17 -104.29 -28.18 108.29
N ASN A 18 -103.86 -28.56 109.49
CA ASN A 18 -102.59 -28.13 110.06
C ASN A 18 -101.41 -28.67 109.25
N GLY A 19 -101.48 -29.92 108.77
CA GLY A 19 -100.51 -30.50 107.85
C GLY A 19 -100.40 -29.73 106.54
N TYR A 20 -101.54 -29.43 105.90
CA TYR A 20 -101.60 -28.63 104.67
C TYR A 20 -101.10 -27.21 104.89
N LYS A 21 -101.54 -26.54 105.97
CA LYS A 21 -101.08 -25.19 106.33
C LYS A 21 -99.57 -25.16 106.59
N ASN A 22 -99.03 -26.19 107.24
CA ASN A 22 -97.60 -26.30 107.50
C ASN A 22 -96.82 -26.57 106.21
N ALA A 23 -97.31 -27.45 105.33
CA ALA A 23 -96.72 -27.70 104.01
C ALA A 23 -96.77 -26.44 103.12
N LEU A 24 -97.86 -25.66 103.16
CA LEU A 24 -97.98 -24.42 102.41
C LEU A 24 -97.08 -23.31 102.95
N ARG A 25 -96.95 -23.22 104.29
CA ARG A 25 -95.95 -22.37 104.94
C ARG A 25 -94.54 -22.78 104.52
N ASP A 26 -94.22 -24.07 104.56
CA ASP A 26 -92.92 -24.59 104.16
C ASP A 26 -92.66 -24.37 102.67
N LEU A 27 -93.66 -24.52 101.80
CA LEU A 27 -93.56 -24.20 100.37
C LEU A 27 -93.17 -22.73 100.16
N LEU A 28 -93.69 -21.82 100.99
CA LEU A 28 -93.42 -20.37 100.90
C LEU A 28 -92.11 -19.97 101.59
N THR A 29 -91.73 -20.60 102.72
CA THR A 29 -90.66 -20.11 103.59
C THR A 29 -89.42 -21.00 103.68
N LYS A 30 -89.50 -22.29 103.32
CA LYS A 30 -88.38 -23.22 103.44
C LYS A 30 -87.33 -22.88 102.39
N ALA A 31 -86.11 -22.60 102.86
CA ALA A 31 -85.04 -22.06 102.04
C ALA A 31 -84.61 -22.99 100.89
N THR A 32 -84.64 -24.31 101.08
CA THR A 32 -84.24 -25.27 100.05
C THR A 32 -85.05 -26.58 100.00
N GLY A 33 -85.01 -27.23 98.84
CA GLY A 33 -85.64 -28.53 98.57
C GLY A 33 -87.06 -28.46 98.01
N THR A 34 -87.72 -29.60 98.06
CA THR A 34 -89.12 -29.77 97.73
C THR A 34 -89.95 -29.91 99.02
N VAL A 35 -91.25 -29.73 98.88
CA VAL A 35 -92.25 -29.98 99.92
C VAL A 35 -93.31 -30.88 99.32
N ASP A 36 -93.59 -31.94 100.06
CA ASP A 36 -94.66 -32.88 99.77
C ASP A 36 -95.96 -32.34 100.37
N MET A 37 -96.97 -32.15 99.52
CA MET A 37 -98.26 -31.59 99.91
C MET A 37 -99.38 -32.57 99.58
N GLU A 38 -100.27 -32.85 100.52
CA GLU A 38 -101.49 -33.61 100.22
C GLU A 38 -102.53 -32.67 99.57
N ASP A 39 -103.13 -33.09 98.46
CA ASP A 39 -104.10 -32.30 97.67
C ASP A 39 -105.50 -32.16 98.29
N GLY A 40 -105.67 -32.60 99.55
CA GLY A 40 -106.95 -32.64 100.25
C GLY A 40 -107.81 -33.87 99.94
N LEU A 41 -107.39 -34.73 98.99
CA LEU A 41 -108.04 -36.01 98.64
C LEU A 41 -107.17 -37.24 98.96
N GLY A 42 -105.93 -37.04 99.44
CA GLY A 42 -105.02 -38.11 99.85
C GLY A 42 -103.81 -38.32 98.94
N VAL A 43 -103.65 -37.51 97.89
CA VAL A 43 -102.51 -37.63 96.96
C VAL A 43 -101.42 -36.65 97.33
N ILE A 44 -100.20 -37.14 97.47
CA ILE A 44 -99.03 -36.33 97.77
C ILE A 44 -98.42 -35.79 96.46
N VAL A 45 -98.28 -34.47 96.35
CA VAL A 45 -97.60 -33.77 95.25
C VAL A 45 -96.33 -33.11 95.79
N THR A 46 -95.19 -33.42 95.18
CA THR A 46 -93.89 -32.86 95.52
C THR A 46 -93.62 -31.60 94.69
N LEU A 47 -93.58 -30.43 95.34
CA LEU A 47 -93.30 -29.15 94.67
C LEU A 47 -92.00 -28.53 95.18
N PRO A 48 -91.20 -27.88 94.31
CA PRO A 48 -90.08 -27.06 94.77
C PRO A 48 -90.61 -25.89 95.61
N THR A 49 -89.90 -25.56 96.69
CA THR A 49 -90.26 -24.38 97.48
C THR A 49 -90.10 -23.11 96.64
N PHE A 50 -90.88 -22.06 96.93
CA PHE A 50 -90.80 -20.79 96.22
C PHE A 50 -89.38 -20.19 96.24
N PRO A 51 -88.63 -20.21 97.37
CA PRO A 51 -87.22 -19.82 97.38
C PRO A 51 -86.31 -20.68 96.47
N GLN A 52 -86.59 -21.99 96.29
CA GLN A 52 -85.84 -22.82 95.34
C GLN A 52 -86.15 -22.51 93.89
N LEU A 53 -87.42 -22.24 93.58
CA LEU A 53 -87.82 -21.81 92.25
C LEU A 53 -87.10 -20.50 91.90
N GLN A 54 -87.10 -19.52 92.82
CA GLN A 54 -86.38 -18.25 92.64
C GLN A 54 -84.88 -18.47 92.43
N LYS A 55 -84.25 -19.35 93.23
CA LYS A 55 -82.83 -19.70 93.06
C LYS A 55 -82.55 -20.31 91.68
N SER A 56 -83.40 -21.21 91.21
CA SER A 56 -83.26 -21.87 89.90
C SER A 56 -83.43 -20.88 88.75
N VAL A 57 -84.41 -19.98 88.85
CA VAL A 57 -84.62 -18.88 87.89
C VAL A 57 -83.42 -17.94 87.87
N ASN A 58 -82.83 -17.61 89.02
CA ASN A 58 -81.63 -16.78 89.08
C ASN A 58 -80.43 -17.48 88.41
N ILE A 59 -80.22 -18.78 88.67
CA ILE A 59 -79.16 -19.57 88.01
C ILE A 59 -79.34 -19.58 86.49
N LEU A 60 -80.58 -19.78 86.00
CA LEU A 60 -80.89 -19.71 84.58
C LEU A 60 -80.63 -18.32 84.00
N THR A 61 -80.99 -17.26 84.74
CA THR A 61 -80.75 -15.87 84.34
C THR A 61 -79.26 -15.56 84.26
N ASP A 62 -78.48 -15.99 85.26
CA ASP A 62 -77.02 -15.83 85.28
C ASP A 62 -76.37 -16.60 84.12
N SER A 63 -76.81 -17.84 83.87
CA SER A 63 -76.33 -18.66 82.76
C SER A 63 -76.65 -18.04 81.39
N LEU A 64 -77.87 -17.56 81.20
CA LEU A 64 -78.28 -16.88 79.96
C LEU A 64 -77.50 -15.57 79.77
N THR A 65 -77.32 -14.79 80.83
CA THR A 65 -76.55 -13.54 80.79
C THR A 65 -75.10 -13.82 80.40
N GLY A 66 -74.46 -14.85 80.99
CA GLY A 66 -73.11 -15.26 80.62
C GLY A 66 -72.98 -15.71 79.16
N ALA A 67 -73.95 -16.48 78.65
CA ALA A 67 -73.99 -16.92 77.26
C ALA A 67 -74.16 -15.74 76.29
N VAL A 68 -75.03 -14.78 76.60
CA VAL A 68 -75.22 -13.56 75.80
C VAL A 68 -73.95 -12.72 75.79
N SER A 69 -73.29 -12.53 76.94
CA SER A 69 -71.99 -11.82 77.00
C SER A 69 -70.90 -12.52 76.17
N GLN A 70 -70.86 -13.87 76.20
CA GLN A 70 -69.93 -14.63 75.36
C GLN A 70 -70.23 -14.44 73.86
N ALA A 71 -71.50 -14.50 73.46
CA ALA A 71 -71.91 -14.27 72.07
C ALA A 71 -71.58 -12.83 71.60
N GLN A 72 -71.80 -11.84 72.46
CA GLN A 72 -71.40 -10.45 72.19
C GLN A 72 -69.88 -10.32 72.02
N SER A 73 -69.09 -10.95 72.87
CA SER A 73 -67.62 -10.97 72.78
C SER A 73 -67.15 -11.61 71.46
N ILE A 74 -67.70 -12.78 71.09
CA ILE A 74 -67.43 -13.44 69.82
C ILE A 74 -67.79 -12.54 68.63
N ASN A 75 -68.96 -11.89 68.68
CA ASN A 75 -69.40 -10.98 67.64
C ASN A 75 -68.44 -9.78 67.48
N SER A 76 -68.04 -9.14 68.59
CA SER A 76 -67.04 -8.06 68.58
C SER A 76 -65.70 -8.52 68.00
N GLN A 77 -65.22 -9.71 68.40
CA GLN A 77 -63.99 -10.27 67.88
C GLN A 77 -64.08 -10.58 66.37
N THR A 78 -65.23 -11.06 65.90
CA THR A 78 -65.49 -11.33 64.47
C THR A 78 -65.47 -10.04 63.66
N VAL A 79 -66.09 -8.97 64.16
CA VAL A 79 -66.04 -7.64 63.53
C VAL A 79 -64.59 -7.12 63.44
N ILE A 80 -63.77 -7.32 64.48
CA ILE A 80 -62.35 -6.95 64.45
C ILE A 80 -61.61 -7.72 63.35
N TYR A 81 -61.82 -9.04 63.24
CA TYR A 81 -61.17 -9.83 62.19
C TYR A 81 -61.64 -9.47 60.79
N MET A 82 -62.93 -9.18 60.59
CA MET A 82 -63.44 -8.71 59.31
C MET A 82 -62.83 -7.36 58.91
N ASN A 83 -62.73 -6.41 59.85
CA ASN A 83 -62.07 -5.12 59.60
C ASN A 83 -60.58 -5.28 59.29
N ALA A 84 -59.88 -6.17 60.00
CA ALA A 84 -58.47 -6.46 59.74
C ALA A 84 -58.27 -7.11 58.35
N ALA A 85 -59.14 -8.04 57.96
CA ALA A 85 -59.11 -8.67 56.64
C ALA A 85 -59.38 -7.65 55.52
N ALA A 86 -60.37 -6.77 55.70
CA ALA A 86 -60.66 -5.68 54.76
C ALA A 86 -59.46 -4.73 54.61
N LYS A 87 -58.82 -4.34 55.72
CA LYS A 87 -57.59 -3.53 55.67
C LYS A 87 -56.46 -4.25 54.93
N SER A 88 -56.24 -5.52 55.21
CA SER A 88 -55.21 -6.32 54.54
C SER A 88 -55.44 -6.44 53.03
N ALA A 89 -56.70 -6.52 52.58
CA ALA A 89 -57.06 -6.53 51.17
C ALA A 89 -56.71 -5.18 50.50
N THR A 90 -57.10 -4.06 51.11
CA THR A 90 -56.76 -2.71 50.63
C THR A 90 -55.26 -2.46 50.59
N ASP A 91 -54.52 -2.90 51.62
CA ASP A 91 -53.06 -2.78 51.67
C ASP A 91 -52.41 -3.62 50.54
N SER A 92 -52.94 -4.81 50.26
CA SER A 92 -52.49 -5.66 49.14
C SER A 92 -52.76 -5.03 47.78
N ASP A 93 -53.94 -4.44 47.57
CA ASP A 93 -54.28 -3.74 46.33
C ASP A 93 -53.41 -2.49 46.12
N THR A 94 -53.13 -1.75 47.20
CA THR A 94 -52.23 -0.58 47.17
C THR A 94 -50.80 -1.01 46.82
N ALA A 95 -50.30 -2.08 47.44
CA ALA A 95 -48.99 -2.64 47.12
C ALA A 95 -48.89 -3.12 45.67
N ARG A 96 -49.95 -3.75 45.15
CA ARG A 96 -50.04 -4.18 43.74
C ARG A 96 -50.05 -2.98 42.79
N ALA A 97 -50.80 -1.92 43.09
CA ALA A 97 -50.79 -0.69 42.30
C ALA A 97 -49.39 -0.04 42.29
N ALA A 98 -48.74 0.06 43.45
CA ALA A 98 -47.37 0.59 43.54
C ALA A 98 -46.36 -0.25 42.75
N ALA A 99 -46.49 -1.59 42.76
CA ALA A 99 -45.64 -2.48 41.97
C ALA A 99 -45.82 -2.28 40.46
N VAL A 100 -47.06 -2.06 39.98
CA VAL A 100 -47.34 -1.74 38.58
C VAL A 100 -46.68 -0.42 38.18
N VAL A 101 -46.84 0.64 38.98
CA VAL A 101 -46.21 1.94 38.73
C VAL A 101 -44.67 1.82 38.68
N ALA A 102 -44.07 1.06 39.60
CA ALA A 102 -42.63 0.84 39.61
C ALA A 102 -42.14 0.08 38.36
N LYS A 103 -42.90 -0.92 37.90
CA LYS A 103 -42.62 -1.65 36.67
C LYS A 103 -42.69 -0.72 35.45
N ASP A 104 -43.72 0.11 35.36
CA ASP A 104 -43.90 1.04 34.25
C ASP A 104 -42.80 2.11 34.22
N ALA A 105 -42.39 2.63 35.38
CA ALA A 105 -41.26 3.55 35.50
C ALA A 105 -39.92 2.92 35.09
N SER A 106 -39.70 1.65 35.47
CA SER A 106 -38.52 0.89 35.04
C SER A 106 -38.51 0.68 33.53
N LYS A 107 -39.66 0.34 32.93
CA LYS A 107 -39.80 0.21 31.49
C LYS A 107 -39.53 1.54 30.77
N ALA A 108 -40.10 2.64 31.24
CA ALA A 108 -39.87 3.96 30.65
C ALA A 108 -38.37 4.34 30.67
N SER A 109 -37.68 4.05 31.78
CA SER A 109 -36.23 4.27 31.91
C SER A 109 -35.41 3.42 30.93
N ALA A 110 -35.82 2.16 30.73
CA ALA A 110 -35.19 1.27 29.76
C ALA A 110 -35.41 1.74 28.31
N ASP A 111 -36.64 2.14 27.96
CA ASP A 111 -36.99 2.65 26.63
C ASP A 111 -36.24 3.98 26.32
N ALA A 112 -36.08 4.87 27.31
CA ALA A 112 -35.29 6.09 27.18
C ALA A 112 -33.79 5.79 26.98
N SER A 113 -33.25 4.80 27.70
CA SER A 113 -31.86 4.35 27.53
C SER A 113 -31.63 3.74 26.15
N ALA A 114 -32.58 2.94 25.64
CA ALA A 114 -32.52 2.36 24.30
C ALA A 114 -32.58 3.43 23.19
N THR A 115 -33.40 4.46 23.38
CA THR A 115 -33.49 5.61 22.47
C THR A 115 -32.17 6.40 22.45
N SER A 116 -31.56 6.60 23.61
CA SER A 116 -30.26 7.27 23.74
C SER A 116 -29.14 6.48 23.06
N ALA A 117 -29.12 5.16 23.24
CA ALA A 117 -28.18 4.27 22.57
C ALA A 117 -28.34 4.28 21.04
N SER A 118 -29.58 4.27 20.54
CA SER A 118 -29.89 4.35 19.11
C SER A 118 -29.44 5.69 18.51
N SER A 119 -29.64 6.78 19.23
CA SER A 119 -29.19 8.12 18.83
C SER A 119 -27.66 8.20 18.77
N ALA A 120 -26.97 7.63 19.76
CA ALA A 120 -25.50 7.55 19.76
C ALA A 120 -24.96 6.69 18.61
N ALA A 121 -25.59 5.54 18.34
CA ALA A 121 -25.23 4.68 17.21
C ALA A 121 -25.40 5.40 15.86
N ALA A 122 -26.42 6.25 15.70
CA ALA A 122 -26.64 7.05 14.50
C ALA A 122 -25.60 8.16 14.30
N GLN A 123 -24.92 8.64 15.36
CA GLN A 123 -23.86 9.65 15.25
C GLN A 123 -22.55 9.09 14.68
N VAL A 124 -22.26 7.80 14.88
CA VAL A 124 -21.05 7.13 14.38
C VAL A 124 -20.89 7.21 12.84
N PRO A 125 -21.89 6.85 12.01
CA PRO A 125 -21.77 6.98 10.56
C PRO A 125 -21.71 8.45 10.12
N LEU A 126 -22.36 9.37 10.83
CA LEU A 126 -22.31 10.80 10.54
C LEU A 126 -20.90 11.36 10.74
N ALA A 127 -20.26 11.04 11.87
CA ALA A 127 -18.87 11.39 12.16
C ALA A 127 -17.90 10.74 11.15
N THR A 128 -18.17 9.49 10.76
CA THR A 128 -17.38 8.79 9.74
C THR A 128 -17.48 9.46 8.37
N ALA A 129 -18.68 9.93 7.98
CA ALA A 129 -18.88 10.68 6.74
C ALA A 129 -18.15 12.04 6.79
N GLN A 130 -18.20 12.74 7.92
CA GLN A 130 -17.46 14.00 8.12
C GLN A 130 -15.94 13.81 7.98
N VAL A 131 -15.38 12.75 8.58
CA VAL A 131 -13.96 12.41 8.42
C VAL A 131 -13.61 12.09 6.97
N THR A 132 -14.50 11.41 6.24
CA THR A 132 -14.29 11.09 4.83
C THR A 132 -14.27 12.35 3.96
N LEU A 133 -15.19 13.29 4.20
CA LEU A 133 -15.21 14.59 3.54
C LEU A 133 -13.95 15.40 3.83
N ALA A 134 -13.51 15.45 5.09
CA ALA A 134 -12.28 16.13 5.49
C ALA A 134 -11.05 15.55 4.80
N LYS A 135 -10.94 14.22 4.70
CA LYS A 135 -9.87 13.54 3.95
C LYS A 135 -9.90 13.91 2.46
N GLY A 136 -11.10 13.98 1.86
CA GLY A 136 -11.27 14.44 0.48
C GLY A 136 -10.78 15.88 0.26
N GLN A 137 -11.11 16.78 1.19
CA GLN A 137 -10.64 18.18 1.15
C GLN A 137 -9.12 18.29 1.26
N VAL A 138 -8.48 17.48 2.11
CA VAL A 138 -7.01 17.41 2.23
C VAL A 138 -6.38 16.91 0.92
N SER A 139 -6.98 15.91 0.27
CA SER A 139 -6.51 15.43 -1.04
C SER A 139 -6.58 16.55 -2.10
N LEU A 140 -7.71 17.25 -2.19
CA LEU A 140 -7.86 18.38 -3.12
C LEU A 140 -6.84 19.49 -2.85
N ALA A 141 -6.60 19.82 -1.58
CA ALA A 141 -5.59 20.82 -1.21
C ALA A 141 -4.18 20.37 -1.64
N THR A 142 -3.86 19.07 -1.51
CA THR A 142 -2.58 18.48 -1.94
C THR A 142 -2.42 18.56 -3.47
N ASP A 143 -3.49 18.27 -4.22
CA ASP A 143 -3.49 18.38 -5.68
C ASP A 143 -3.29 19.83 -6.13
N GLN A 144 -3.95 20.78 -5.45
CA GLN A 144 -3.79 22.22 -5.72
C GLN A 144 -2.35 22.69 -5.49
N VAL A 145 -1.68 22.23 -4.43
CA VAL A 145 -0.27 22.52 -4.18
C VAL A 145 0.60 21.97 -5.30
N THR A 146 0.36 20.72 -5.72
CA THR A 146 1.10 20.09 -6.82
C THR A 146 0.98 20.89 -8.11
N VAL A 147 -0.23 21.32 -8.46
CA VAL A 147 -0.49 22.17 -9.63
C VAL A 147 0.20 23.54 -9.49
N ALA A 148 0.17 24.15 -8.31
CA ALA A 148 0.85 25.42 -8.06
C ALA A 148 2.37 25.30 -8.22
N THR A 149 2.98 24.22 -7.71
CA THR A 149 4.41 23.92 -7.89
C THR A 149 4.76 23.73 -9.36
N ALA A 150 3.96 22.99 -10.13
CA ALA A 150 4.17 22.80 -11.56
C ALA A 150 4.11 24.12 -12.33
N LYS A 151 3.15 25.00 -12.00
CA LYS A 151 3.04 26.34 -12.59
C LYS A 151 4.26 27.21 -12.27
N ALA A 152 4.80 27.13 -11.05
CA ALA A 152 6.00 27.84 -10.67
C ALA A 152 7.24 27.38 -11.47
N VAL A 153 7.40 26.06 -11.66
CA VAL A 153 8.49 25.50 -12.47
C VAL A 153 8.38 25.92 -13.95
N ALA A 154 7.16 25.92 -14.50
CA ALA A 154 6.93 26.37 -15.88
C ALA A 154 7.25 27.87 -16.05
N ALA A 155 6.91 28.70 -15.06
CA ALA A 155 7.25 30.12 -15.05
C ALA A 155 8.77 30.35 -14.99
N ASP A 156 9.50 29.62 -14.14
CA ASP A 156 10.96 29.70 -14.05
C ASP A 156 11.65 29.26 -15.35
N THR A 157 11.17 28.19 -15.97
CA THR A 157 11.65 27.72 -17.27
C THR A 157 11.45 28.78 -18.36
N SER A 158 10.27 29.42 -18.38
CA SER A 158 9.97 30.49 -19.33
C SER A 158 10.85 31.72 -19.10
N ALA A 159 11.13 32.08 -17.84
CA ALA A 159 12.03 33.17 -17.51
C ALA A 159 13.48 32.90 -17.97
N LYS A 160 13.98 31.68 -17.79
CA LYS A 160 15.31 31.26 -18.28
C LYS A 160 15.40 31.30 -19.81
N ALA A 161 14.36 30.86 -20.51
CA ALA A 161 14.30 30.93 -21.97
C ALA A 161 14.31 32.39 -22.47
N ALA A 162 13.57 33.28 -21.80
CA ALA A 162 13.58 34.71 -22.11
C ALA A 162 14.96 35.34 -21.86
N ALA A 163 15.63 34.99 -20.76
CA ALA A 163 16.99 35.45 -20.47
C ALA A 163 18.00 34.98 -21.54
N GLY A 164 17.93 33.71 -21.94
CA GLY A 164 18.78 33.18 -23.03
C GLY A 164 18.54 33.90 -24.37
N SER A 165 17.28 34.22 -24.68
CA SER A 165 16.91 35.00 -25.87
C SER A 165 17.50 36.41 -25.83
N ALA A 166 17.51 37.07 -24.67
CA ALA A 166 18.13 38.38 -24.48
C ALA A 166 19.65 38.34 -24.70
N THR A 167 20.34 37.31 -24.18
CA THR A 167 21.77 37.10 -24.41
C THR A 167 22.10 36.87 -25.89
N ALA A 168 21.28 36.07 -26.59
CA ALA A 168 21.44 35.84 -28.02
C ALA A 168 21.27 37.14 -28.82
N ALA A 169 20.26 37.95 -28.49
CA ALA A 169 20.04 39.26 -29.10
C ALA A 169 21.25 40.20 -28.89
N GLY A 170 21.81 40.23 -27.67
CA GLY A 170 23.02 41.01 -27.37
C GLY A 170 24.22 40.58 -28.21
N THR A 171 24.44 39.27 -28.34
CA THR A 171 25.53 38.71 -29.16
C THR A 171 25.38 39.07 -30.64
N GLN A 172 24.15 39.01 -31.17
CA GLN A 172 23.88 39.43 -32.54
C GLN A 172 24.10 40.93 -32.74
N ALA A 173 23.75 41.77 -31.77
CA ALA A 173 24.03 43.21 -31.84
C ALA A 173 25.54 43.51 -31.88
N THR A 174 26.34 42.80 -31.06
CA THR A 174 27.81 42.91 -31.13
C THR A 174 28.34 42.46 -32.48
N THR A 175 27.86 41.32 -33.01
CA THR A 175 28.27 40.80 -34.32
C THR A 175 27.95 41.80 -35.44
N ALA A 176 26.74 42.37 -35.43
CA ALA A 176 26.34 43.41 -36.38
C ALA A 176 27.24 44.65 -36.29
N THR A 177 27.63 45.06 -35.07
CA THR A 177 28.55 46.18 -34.84
C THR A 177 29.94 45.90 -35.39
N THR A 178 30.49 44.70 -35.15
CA THR A 178 31.77 44.26 -35.72
C THR A 178 31.73 44.25 -37.24
N GLN A 179 30.66 43.71 -37.82
CA GLN A 179 30.51 43.63 -39.28
C GLN A 179 30.36 45.02 -39.93
N ALA A 180 29.71 45.97 -39.25
CA ALA A 180 29.66 47.37 -39.67
C ALA A 180 31.06 48.03 -39.66
N GLY A 181 31.86 47.75 -38.62
CA GLY A 181 33.26 48.18 -38.55
C GLY A 181 34.12 47.62 -39.71
N ILE A 182 34.03 46.31 -39.96
CA ILE A 182 34.74 45.65 -41.08
C ILE A 182 34.33 46.28 -42.42
N SER A 183 33.04 46.53 -42.61
CA SER A 183 32.52 47.16 -43.85
C SER A 183 33.09 48.56 -44.04
N THR A 184 33.25 49.32 -42.95
CA THR A 184 33.86 50.66 -42.96
C THR A 184 35.35 50.59 -43.34
N THR A 185 36.11 49.65 -42.75
CA THR A 185 37.53 49.42 -43.12
C THR A 185 37.67 49.03 -44.58
N LYS A 186 36.82 48.11 -45.07
CA LYS A 186 36.84 47.67 -46.48
C LYS A 186 36.50 48.79 -47.45
N ALA A 187 35.61 49.71 -47.08
CA ALA A 187 35.36 50.92 -47.87
C ALA A 187 36.60 51.83 -47.96
N GLY A 188 37.36 51.95 -46.86
CA GLY A 188 38.63 52.68 -46.84
C GLY A 188 39.71 52.04 -47.72
N GLU A 189 39.90 50.71 -47.62
CA GLU A 189 40.85 49.95 -48.45
C GLU A 189 40.52 50.07 -49.95
N ALA A 190 39.23 50.02 -50.31
CA ALA A 190 38.77 50.19 -51.69
C ALA A 190 39.10 51.61 -52.21
N SER A 191 38.89 52.64 -51.39
CA SER A 191 39.21 54.03 -51.74
C SER A 191 40.72 54.25 -51.92
N ALA A 192 41.55 53.66 -51.04
CA ALA A 192 43.01 53.69 -51.17
C ALA A 192 43.47 52.97 -52.44
N SER A 193 42.88 51.82 -52.75
CA SER A 193 43.17 51.05 -53.98
C SER A 193 42.82 51.84 -55.24
N ALA A 194 41.67 52.53 -55.25
CA ALA A 194 41.27 53.41 -56.34
C ALA A 194 42.27 54.57 -56.53
N THR A 195 42.76 55.14 -55.43
CA THR A 195 43.76 56.22 -55.47
C THR A 195 45.10 55.71 -56.02
N ALA A 196 45.59 54.57 -55.53
CA ALA A 196 46.84 53.95 -56.01
C ALA A 196 46.76 53.58 -57.50
N ALA A 197 45.61 53.09 -57.96
CA ALA A 197 45.37 52.79 -59.37
C ALA A 197 45.45 54.07 -60.24
N ASN A 198 44.84 55.18 -59.79
CA ASN A 198 44.91 56.46 -60.50
C ASN A 198 46.34 57.03 -60.52
N THR A 199 47.06 56.96 -59.41
CA THR A 199 48.49 57.34 -59.36
C THR A 199 49.33 56.50 -60.33
N SER A 200 49.11 55.18 -60.36
CA SER A 200 49.82 54.29 -61.27
C SER A 200 49.50 54.59 -62.74
N GLN A 201 48.24 54.90 -63.07
CA GLN A 201 47.84 55.33 -64.41
C GLN A 201 48.55 56.63 -64.82
N ASN A 202 48.53 57.66 -63.96
CA ASN A 202 49.19 58.94 -64.23
C ASN A 202 50.70 58.77 -64.37
N LEU A 203 51.31 57.94 -63.53
CA LEU A 203 52.73 57.64 -63.60
C LEU A 203 53.09 56.91 -64.91
N ALA A 204 52.29 55.93 -65.32
CA ALA A 204 52.46 55.25 -66.61
C ALA A 204 52.33 56.22 -67.79
N LEU A 205 51.38 57.15 -67.74
CA LEU A 205 51.22 58.19 -68.76
C LEU A 205 52.46 59.10 -68.83
N ASN A 206 53.02 59.49 -67.68
CA ASN A 206 54.25 60.27 -67.62
C ASN A 206 55.45 59.49 -68.16
N TYR A 207 55.59 58.21 -67.82
CA TYR A 207 56.62 57.35 -68.40
C TYR A 207 56.51 57.21 -69.91
N ALA A 208 55.30 57.23 -70.48
CA ALA A 208 55.13 57.21 -71.92
C ALA A 208 55.47 58.55 -72.57
N ASN A 209 54.98 59.66 -72.00
CA ASN A 209 54.83 60.93 -72.74
C ASN A 209 55.58 62.14 -72.18
N ALA A 210 56.23 62.06 -71.00
CA ALA A 210 56.90 63.23 -70.42
C ALA A 210 57.97 63.78 -71.37
N ALA A 211 58.14 65.10 -71.33
CA ALA A 211 59.09 65.82 -72.18
C ALA A 211 60.54 65.34 -71.96
N VAL A 212 61.39 65.52 -72.97
CA VAL A 212 62.80 65.14 -72.91
C VAL A 212 63.50 65.97 -71.81
N ASN A 213 64.33 65.32 -70.98
CA ASN A 213 65.05 65.88 -69.83
C ASN A 213 64.16 66.25 -68.63
N VAL A 214 62.91 65.75 -68.60
CA VAL A 214 62.08 65.77 -67.40
C VAL A 214 62.11 64.38 -66.77
N GLU A 215 62.56 64.32 -65.51
CA GLU A 215 62.50 63.10 -64.73
C GLU A 215 61.05 62.75 -64.37
N VAL A 216 60.67 61.50 -64.57
CA VAL A 216 59.35 60.97 -64.19
C VAL A 216 59.38 60.49 -62.75
N THR A 217 60.47 59.83 -62.35
CA THR A 217 60.87 59.61 -60.95
C THR A 217 62.39 59.86 -60.84
N PRO A 218 62.93 60.05 -59.63
CA PRO A 218 64.35 60.36 -59.47
C PRO A 218 65.26 59.40 -60.25
N GLY A 219 65.99 59.92 -61.23
CA GLY A 219 66.89 59.15 -62.09
C GLY A 219 66.24 58.29 -63.19
N GLN A 220 64.91 58.35 -63.38
CA GLN A 220 64.21 57.67 -64.47
C GLN A 220 63.48 58.65 -65.37
N TYR A 221 63.68 58.51 -66.68
CA TYR A 221 63.11 59.38 -67.71
C TYR A 221 62.08 58.63 -68.57
N SER A 222 61.25 59.37 -69.31
CA SER A 222 60.23 58.79 -70.18
C SER A 222 60.80 57.96 -71.32
N ALA A 223 59.99 57.06 -71.88
CA ALA A 223 60.27 56.34 -73.11
C ALA A 223 60.61 57.30 -74.26
N ARG A 224 59.96 58.48 -74.29
CA ARG A 224 60.30 59.56 -75.24
C ARG A 224 61.73 60.09 -75.05
N HIS A 225 62.21 60.27 -73.81
CA HIS A 225 63.60 60.66 -73.55
C HIS A 225 64.59 59.56 -73.94
N TRP A 226 64.35 58.30 -73.54
CA TRP A 226 65.26 57.21 -73.89
C TRP A 226 65.27 56.91 -75.38
N ALA A 227 64.17 57.08 -76.10
CA ALA A 227 64.16 57.02 -77.56
C ALA A 227 65.08 58.09 -78.17
N GLU A 228 65.09 59.31 -77.62
CA GLU A 228 65.96 60.40 -78.06
C GLU A 228 67.43 60.19 -77.63
N GLN A 229 67.69 59.71 -76.41
CA GLN A 229 69.04 59.38 -75.95
C GLN A 229 69.60 58.15 -76.65
N ALA A 230 68.80 57.15 -76.99
CA ALA A 230 69.22 56.02 -77.81
C ALA A 230 69.59 56.48 -79.22
N ARG A 231 68.80 57.41 -79.80
CA ARG A 231 69.18 58.09 -81.04
C ARG A 231 70.53 58.80 -80.94
N LEU A 232 70.85 59.40 -79.77
CA LEU A 232 72.14 60.03 -79.50
C LEU A 232 73.27 59.03 -79.18
N ASN A 233 73.00 57.92 -78.46
CA ASN A 233 73.99 56.92 -78.02
C ASN A 233 74.33 55.88 -79.10
N VAL A 234 73.49 55.71 -80.12
CA VAL A 234 73.91 55.03 -81.36
C VAL A 234 75.10 55.77 -82.01
N LEU A 235 75.36 57.05 -81.65
CA LEU A 235 76.59 57.76 -82.01
C LEU A 235 77.79 57.49 -81.05
N GLY A 236 77.64 56.74 -79.95
CA GLY A 236 78.67 56.52 -78.91
C GLY A 236 78.69 55.13 -78.25
N SER A 237 78.28 54.07 -78.94
CA SER A 237 78.15 52.71 -78.38
C SER A 237 79.49 52.00 -78.10
N LEU A 238 79.50 51.09 -77.10
CA LEU A 238 80.64 50.21 -76.80
C LEU A 238 80.90 49.21 -77.94
N VAL A 239 82.07 49.27 -78.55
CA VAL A 239 82.49 48.38 -79.64
C VAL A 239 83.47 47.37 -79.08
N PHE A 240 83.09 46.09 -79.05
CA PHE A 240 84.02 45.04 -78.62
C PHE A 240 85.11 44.84 -79.67
N LYS A 241 86.36 45.07 -79.27
CA LYS A 241 87.52 44.97 -80.16
C LYS A 241 88.31 43.67 -79.97
N GLY A 242 87.98 42.90 -78.94
CA GLY A 242 88.51 41.56 -78.73
C GLY A 242 89.14 41.35 -77.37
N ARG A 243 89.98 40.32 -77.29
CA ARG A 243 90.75 39.98 -76.08
C ARG A 243 92.03 40.80 -76.06
N PHE A 244 92.33 41.40 -74.93
CA PHE A 244 93.55 42.15 -74.69
C PHE A 244 94.53 41.34 -73.83
N ASP A 245 95.80 41.50 -74.15
CA ASP A 245 96.90 40.86 -73.45
C ASP A 245 97.68 41.97 -72.72
N ALA A 246 97.45 42.08 -71.42
CA ALA A 246 98.01 43.15 -70.61
C ALA A 246 99.50 42.93 -70.28
N SER A 247 100.08 41.78 -70.64
CA SER A 247 101.50 41.47 -70.40
C SER A 247 102.45 42.26 -71.30
N LYS A 248 101.95 42.81 -72.42
CA LYS A 248 102.73 43.59 -73.40
C LYS A 248 103.09 45.00 -72.92
N GLY A 249 102.54 45.44 -71.78
CA GLY A 249 102.95 46.68 -71.10
C GLY A 249 102.47 48.00 -71.72
N SER A 250 101.67 47.96 -72.79
CA SER A 250 101.13 49.16 -73.45
C SER A 250 99.63 49.01 -73.78
N LEU A 251 98.88 50.12 -73.70
CA LEU A 251 97.45 50.17 -74.02
C LEU A 251 97.22 50.12 -75.55
N PRO A 252 96.02 49.69 -76.02
CA PRO A 252 95.71 49.64 -77.45
C PRO A 252 95.82 51.01 -78.14
N ALA A 253 96.43 51.05 -79.33
CA ALA A 253 96.66 52.27 -80.11
C ALA A 253 95.44 52.64 -80.99
N SER A 254 95.25 53.96 -81.21
CA SER A 254 94.17 54.54 -82.01
C SER A 254 92.75 54.09 -81.61
N PRO A 255 92.36 54.24 -80.34
CA PRO A 255 91.02 53.86 -79.90
C PRO A 255 89.96 54.84 -80.41
N ASN A 256 88.79 54.30 -80.78
CA ASN A 256 87.59 55.10 -80.98
C ASN A 256 86.75 55.11 -79.71
N LEU A 257 86.00 56.19 -79.48
CA LEU A 257 85.03 56.27 -78.37
C LEU A 257 84.16 55.00 -78.35
N GLY A 258 84.16 54.31 -77.21
CA GLY A 258 83.40 53.08 -77.01
C GLY A 258 84.19 51.79 -77.25
N ASP A 259 85.38 51.81 -77.84
CA ASP A 259 86.18 50.60 -78.00
C ASP A 259 86.46 49.95 -76.63
N PHE A 260 86.18 48.65 -76.48
CA PHE A 260 86.47 47.91 -75.25
C PHE A 260 87.08 46.53 -75.52
N TYR A 261 87.88 46.06 -74.56
CA TYR A 261 88.56 44.77 -74.57
C TYR A 261 88.39 44.02 -73.24
N LEU A 262 88.52 42.69 -73.29
CA LEU A 262 88.59 41.85 -72.08
C LEU A 262 90.01 41.34 -71.87
N VAL A 263 90.52 41.49 -70.64
CA VAL A 263 91.86 41.01 -70.29
C VAL A 263 91.86 39.49 -70.27
N SER A 264 92.60 38.93 -71.22
CA SER A 264 92.77 37.49 -71.37
C SER A 264 94.04 36.96 -70.70
N ILE A 265 95.05 37.81 -70.53
CA ILE A 265 96.31 37.51 -69.86
C ILE A 265 96.61 38.67 -68.93
N ALA A 266 96.80 38.36 -67.65
CA ALA A 266 97.08 39.36 -66.62
C ALA A 266 98.43 40.05 -66.87
N GLY A 267 98.50 41.34 -66.53
CA GLY A 267 99.70 42.13 -66.69
C GLY A 267 99.59 43.46 -65.95
N THR A 268 100.69 44.20 -65.93
CA THR A 268 100.75 45.52 -65.29
C THR A 268 101.12 46.54 -66.34
N ILE A 269 100.28 47.55 -66.50
CA ILE A 269 100.49 48.67 -67.43
C ILE A 269 100.48 49.93 -66.59
N SER A 270 101.55 50.74 -66.70
CA SER A 270 101.70 52.02 -65.96
C SER A 270 101.32 51.92 -64.47
N SER A 271 101.82 50.89 -63.78
CA SER A 271 101.61 50.60 -62.34
C SER A 271 100.22 50.10 -61.91
N VAL A 272 99.28 49.87 -62.83
CA VAL A 272 97.97 49.28 -62.54
C VAL A 272 97.96 47.79 -62.93
N LYS A 273 97.57 46.92 -61.99
CA LYS A 273 97.47 45.47 -62.20
C LYS A 273 96.13 45.13 -62.84
N TYR A 274 96.14 44.37 -63.93
CA TYR A 274 94.94 43.86 -64.58
C TYR A 274 94.85 42.34 -64.37
N GLY A 275 93.78 41.89 -63.72
CA GLY A 275 93.43 40.49 -63.54
C GLY A 275 92.80 39.88 -64.80
N VAL A 276 92.95 38.57 -64.98
CA VAL A 276 92.21 37.86 -66.04
C VAL A 276 90.71 38.00 -65.74
N GLY A 277 89.95 38.51 -66.70
CA GLY A 277 88.52 38.80 -66.52
C GLY A 277 88.20 40.27 -66.20
N ASP A 278 89.20 41.12 -65.97
CA ASP A 278 89.00 42.57 -65.92
C ASP A 278 88.64 43.10 -67.32
N MET A 279 87.86 44.18 -67.36
CA MET A 279 87.49 44.86 -68.61
C MET A 279 88.28 46.17 -68.78
N LEU A 280 88.81 46.42 -70.00
CA LEU A 280 89.32 47.74 -70.41
C LEU A 280 88.33 48.43 -71.34
N PHE A 281 88.04 49.69 -71.08
CA PHE A 281 87.09 50.48 -71.86
C PHE A 281 87.68 51.86 -72.21
N TYR A 282 87.54 52.31 -73.47
CA TYR A 282 87.95 53.64 -73.91
C TYR A 282 86.79 54.63 -73.89
N ASP A 283 86.88 55.64 -73.03
CA ASP A 283 85.82 56.63 -72.75
C ASP A 283 85.76 57.80 -73.75
N GLY A 284 86.60 57.77 -74.79
CA GLY A 284 86.77 58.86 -75.76
C GLY A 284 88.02 59.70 -75.52
N SER A 285 88.65 59.61 -74.35
CA SER A 285 89.87 60.33 -73.98
C SER A 285 90.96 59.43 -73.36
N GLN A 286 90.59 58.37 -72.64
CA GLN A 286 91.50 57.46 -71.92
C GLN A 286 90.91 56.05 -71.74
N TRP A 287 91.72 55.11 -71.24
CA TRP A 287 91.32 53.72 -70.96
C TRP A 287 91.08 53.48 -69.46
N ASP A 288 89.92 52.93 -69.07
CA ASP A 288 89.49 52.61 -67.68
C ASP A 288 89.35 51.10 -67.39
N ARG A 289 89.37 50.68 -66.10
CA ARG A 289 89.29 49.28 -65.62
C ARG A 289 88.06 48.98 -64.73
N ILE A 290 87.45 47.80 -64.88
CA ILE A 290 86.38 47.26 -63.99
C ILE A 290 86.77 45.86 -63.42
N ASP A 291 86.57 45.63 -62.11
CA ASP A 291 86.95 44.42 -61.30
C ASP A 291 85.73 43.53 -60.94
N ASN A 292 85.92 42.22 -60.65
CA ASN A 292 84.84 41.21 -60.52
C ASN A 292 85.06 40.06 -59.48
N GLN A 293 85.06 40.33 -58.17
CA GLN A 293 85.12 39.27 -57.12
C GLN A 293 84.09 39.48 -55.98
N THR A 294 83.35 38.43 -55.53
CA THR A 294 82.17 38.54 -54.60
C THR A 294 82.21 37.59 -53.37
N VAL A 295 81.77 38.06 -52.17
CA VAL A 295 81.45 37.26 -50.95
C VAL A 295 80.30 37.87 -50.10
N VAL A 296 79.47 37.03 -49.44
CA VAL A 296 78.29 37.40 -48.62
C VAL A 296 78.67 37.83 -47.18
N GLN A 297 78.01 38.87 -46.65
CA GLN A 297 78.47 39.58 -45.44
C GLN A 297 77.77 39.29 -44.10
N SER A 298 76.49 38.86 -44.00
CA SER A 298 75.91 38.22 -42.76
C SER A 298 74.40 37.84 -42.86
N VAL A 299 73.95 36.92 -42.00
CA VAL A 299 72.53 36.62 -41.64
C VAL A 299 72.42 36.43 -40.12
N ALA A 300 71.56 37.22 -39.45
CA ALA A 300 71.39 37.21 -37.98
C ALA A 300 72.72 37.28 -37.20
N GLY A 301 73.71 38.02 -37.73
CA GLY A 301 75.04 38.18 -37.14
C GLY A 301 76.05 37.06 -37.42
N ARG A 302 75.69 36.03 -38.21
CA ARG A 302 76.58 34.93 -38.61
C ARG A 302 76.95 35.05 -40.10
N THR A 303 78.18 34.68 -40.46
CA THR A 303 78.69 34.66 -41.85
C THR A 303 79.05 33.24 -42.27
N GLY A 304 79.04 32.95 -43.57
CA GLY A 304 79.27 31.58 -44.10
C GLY A 304 78.04 30.66 -43.99
N ASN A 305 78.24 29.34 -43.84
CA ASN A 305 77.14 28.38 -43.70
C ASN A 305 76.47 28.50 -42.32
N VAL A 306 75.15 28.71 -42.27
CA VAL A 306 74.37 28.96 -41.04
C VAL A 306 73.32 27.86 -40.83
N THR A 307 73.18 27.35 -39.59
CA THR A 307 72.08 26.47 -39.12
C THR A 307 71.35 27.15 -37.95
N ILE A 308 70.02 27.10 -37.92
CA ILE A 308 69.14 27.89 -37.03
C ILE A 308 68.32 26.99 -36.09
N SER A 309 68.06 27.45 -34.86
CA SER A 309 67.18 26.86 -33.83
C SER A 309 65.95 27.73 -33.51
N THR A 310 65.00 27.22 -32.73
CA THR A 310 63.78 27.95 -32.33
C THR A 310 64.04 29.22 -31.51
N GLY A 311 65.23 29.34 -30.90
CA GLY A 311 65.65 30.54 -30.17
C GLY A 311 66.14 31.69 -31.06
N ASP A 312 66.56 31.42 -32.30
CA ASP A 312 67.04 32.46 -33.21
C ASP A 312 65.89 33.20 -33.92
N VAL A 313 64.63 32.80 -33.68
CA VAL A 313 63.40 33.45 -34.19
C VAL A 313 62.55 33.92 -33.02
N GLY A 314 62.64 35.21 -32.69
CA GLY A 314 61.95 35.81 -31.55
C GLY A 314 60.44 35.57 -31.57
N GLY A 315 59.87 35.14 -30.43
CA GLY A 315 58.44 34.98 -30.21
C GLY A 315 57.86 33.57 -30.43
N LEU A 316 58.64 32.63 -30.99
CA LEU A 316 58.16 31.28 -31.31
C LEU A 316 57.77 30.45 -30.06
N GLN A 317 58.46 30.63 -28.92
CA GLN A 317 58.16 29.95 -27.66
C GLN A 317 56.81 30.40 -27.06
N GLY A 318 56.52 31.70 -27.09
CA GLY A 318 55.28 32.24 -26.55
C GLY A 318 54.03 31.82 -27.34
N LEU A 319 54.16 31.57 -28.65
CA LEU A 319 53.10 31.01 -29.47
C LEU A 319 52.80 29.54 -29.15
N LEU A 320 53.79 28.78 -28.66
CA LEU A 320 53.65 27.37 -28.30
C LEU A 320 52.92 27.21 -26.96
N ASP A 321 53.27 28.03 -25.96
CA ASP A 321 52.68 27.99 -24.63
C ASP A 321 51.19 28.42 -24.64
N ALA A 322 50.81 29.30 -25.58
CA ALA A 322 49.43 29.76 -25.74
C ALA A 322 48.44 28.66 -26.22
N LYS A 323 48.92 27.52 -26.73
CA LYS A 323 48.05 26.42 -27.22
C LYS A 323 47.40 25.58 -26.11
N GLN A 324 47.87 25.66 -24.87
CA GLN A 324 47.21 25.00 -23.72
C GLN A 324 45.93 25.70 -23.24
N GLY A 325 45.71 26.97 -23.61
CA GLY A 325 44.57 27.78 -23.14
C GLY A 325 43.32 27.81 -24.03
N THR A 326 43.26 27.06 -25.13
CA THR A 326 42.23 27.25 -26.18
C THR A 326 41.28 26.05 -26.35
N LEU A 327 40.65 25.57 -25.27
CA LEU A 327 39.65 24.50 -25.39
C LEU A 327 38.26 24.98 -25.85
N GLY A 328 37.98 26.29 -25.87
CA GLY A 328 36.75 26.83 -26.48
C GLY A 328 35.44 26.53 -25.73
N PHE A 329 35.50 25.85 -24.59
CA PHE A 329 34.39 25.63 -23.65
C PHE A 329 34.90 25.72 -22.20
N ASN A 330 34.01 26.04 -21.26
CA ASN A 330 34.32 26.04 -19.83
C ASN A 330 34.43 24.59 -19.35
N PRO A 331 35.62 24.10 -18.94
CA PRO A 331 35.71 22.75 -18.38
C PRO A 331 34.93 22.70 -17.07
N VAL A 332 34.16 21.63 -16.85
CA VAL A 332 33.59 21.34 -15.53
C VAL A 332 34.73 20.81 -14.66
N GLN A 333 35.01 21.49 -13.55
CA GLN A 333 35.96 20.99 -12.55
C GLN A 333 35.43 19.67 -11.98
N GLN A 334 36.17 18.58 -12.18
CA GLN A 334 35.82 17.28 -11.65
C GLN A 334 36.41 17.14 -10.23
N GLY A 335 35.56 16.96 -9.23
CA GLY A 335 35.96 16.79 -7.83
C GLY A 335 36.44 18.08 -7.16
N THR A 336 37.00 17.97 -5.94
CA THR A 336 37.66 19.05 -5.17
C THR A 336 36.81 20.24 -4.71
N GLY A 337 35.49 20.20 -4.87
CA GLY A 337 34.57 21.12 -4.17
C GLY A 337 34.52 20.86 -2.65
N ILE A 338 33.80 21.73 -1.91
CA ILE A 338 33.61 21.54 -0.45
C ILE A 338 32.96 20.18 -0.19
N GLY A 339 33.64 19.32 0.57
CA GLY A 339 33.17 17.96 0.88
C GLY A 339 33.42 16.91 -0.20
N GLN A 340 34.19 17.23 -1.25
CA GLN A 340 34.61 16.29 -2.30
C GLN A 340 36.09 15.95 -2.19
N THR A 341 36.47 14.76 -2.64
CA THR A 341 37.86 14.30 -2.74
C THR A 341 38.44 14.59 -4.14
N THR A 342 39.70 14.25 -4.36
CA THR A 342 40.45 14.47 -5.63
C THR A 342 40.26 13.35 -6.65
N ASN A 343 39.18 12.56 -6.53
CA ASN A 343 38.98 11.36 -7.32
C ASN A 343 38.65 11.71 -8.79
N THR A 344 39.15 10.91 -9.73
CA THR A 344 38.93 11.09 -11.16
C THR A 344 37.63 10.42 -11.60
N ILE A 345 36.72 11.18 -12.20
CA ILE A 345 35.48 10.64 -12.77
C ILE A 345 35.70 10.32 -14.25
N LYS A 346 35.56 9.05 -14.63
CA LYS A 346 35.61 8.62 -16.03
C LYS A 346 34.20 8.30 -16.51
N ILE A 347 33.80 8.92 -17.62
CA ILE A 347 32.56 8.60 -18.33
C ILE A 347 32.95 7.94 -19.65
N GLY A 348 32.43 6.75 -19.93
CA GLY A 348 32.85 5.98 -21.11
C GLY A 348 31.77 5.04 -21.63
N TRP A 349 31.99 4.55 -22.86
CA TRP A 349 31.14 3.53 -23.47
C TRP A 349 31.60 2.14 -23.08
N SER A 350 30.69 1.32 -22.57
CA SER A 350 30.99 -0.06 -22.19
C SER A 350 30.83 -1.03 -23.35
N SER A 351 31.46 -2.21 -23.23
CA SER A 351 31.25 -3.34 -24.14
C SER A 351 29.80 -3.84 -24.19
N GLY A 352 28.99 -3.52 -23.17
CA GLY A 352 27.55 -3.78 -23.13
C GLY A 352 26.68 -2.73 -23.82
N ALA A 353 27.27 -1.86 -24.65
CA ALA A 353 26.59 -0.79 -25.38
C ALA A 353 25.81 0.20 -24.49
N LYS A 354 26.40 0.53 -23.33
CA LYS A 354 25.82 1.47 -22.35
C LYS A 354 26.85 2.49 -21.90
N LEU A 355 26.40 3.72 -21.65
CA LEU A 355 27.19 4.74 -21.00
C LEU A 355 27.44 4.36 -19.53
N LYS A 356 28.70 4.43 -19.08
CA LYS A 356 29.14 4.05 -17.74
C LYS A 356 29.91 5.15 -17.04
N VAL A 357 29.89 5.10 -15.72
CA VAL A 357 30.67 6.00 -14.87
C VAL A 357 31.53 5.19 -13.88
N THR A 358 32.81 5.54 -13.81
CA THR A 358 33.74 5.00 -12.81
C THR A 358 34.42 6.13 -12.05
N VAL A 359 34.60 5.98 -10.75
CA VAL A 359 35.38 6.90 -9.92
C VAL A 359 36.69 6.20 -9.56
N ASP A 360 37.79 6.71 -10.11
CA ASP A 360 39.11 6.08 -10.11
C ASP A 360 39.09 4.65 -10.66
N SER A 361 39.07 3.65 -9.77
CA SER A 361 38.98 2.22 -10.08
C SER A 361 37.64 1.60 -9.69
N THR A 362 36.76 2.37 -9.03
CA THR A 362 35.44 1.91 -8.58
C THR A 362 34.41 2.10 -9.68
N ASP A 363 33.76 1.00 -10.10
CA ASP A 363 32.63 1.03 -11.03
C ASP A 363 31.36 1.47 -10.30
N LEU A 364 30.79 2.62 -10.68
CA LEU A 364 29.52 3.11 -10.14
C LEU A 364 28.32 2.67 -11.00
N GLY A 365 28.56 1.90 -12.06
CA GLY A 365 27.54 1.37 -12.94
C GLY A 365 27.27 2.25 -14.15
N ASN A 366 26.08 2.05 -14.71
CA ASN A 366 25.68 2.64 -15.98
C ASN A 366 24.89 3.95 -15.74
N ILE A 367 25.01 4.96 -16.60
CA ILE A 367 24.22 6.21 -16.53
C ILE A 367 22.91 6.03 -17.31
N ALA A 368 21.78 6.03 -16.60
CA ALA A 368 20.46 5.90 -17.23
C ALA A 368 20.06 7.19 -17.95
N THR A 369 19.74 7.07 -19.24
CA THR A 369 19.15 8.12 -20.09
C THR A 369 17.74 7.72 -20.51
N GLU A 370 16.90 8.67 -20.95
CA GLU A 370 15.44 8.47 -21.14
C GLU A 370 15.05 7.19 -21.91
N ASN A 371 15.76 6.85 -22.99
CA ASN A 371 15.46 5.64 -23.77
C ASN A 371 15.71 4.32 -23.03
N TRP A 372 16.57 4.31 -22.02
CA TRP A 372 16.84 3.12 -21.20
C TRP A 372 16.09 3.18 -19.86
N ALA A 373 15.95 4.36 -19.24
CA ALA A 373 15.28 4.52 -17.95
C ALA A 373 13.84 3.98 -17.92
N ALA A 374 13.15 3.96 -19.06
CA ALA A 374 11.79 3.45 -19.22
C ALA A 374 11.59 1.97 -18.80
N GLY A 375 12.66 1.17 -18.71
CA GLY A 375 12.54 -0.26 -18.38
C GLY A 375 12.93 -0.67 -16.96
N VAL A 376 13.71 0.14 -16.22
CA VAL A 376 14.41 -0.35 -15.00
C VAL A 376 14.42 0.63 -13.82
N PHE A 377 14.22 1.94 -14.05
CA PHE A 377 14.09 2.89 -12.94
C PHE A 377 12.65 3.37 -12.86
N CYS A 378 12.05 3.17 -11.69
CA CYS A 378 10.75 3.69 -11.32
C CYS A 378 10.57 5.13 -11.84
N GLN A 379 9.70 5.30 -12.84
CA GLN A 379 9.10 6.59 -13.09
C GLN A 379 8.39 7.01 -11.78
N PRO A 380 8.61 8.22 -11.24
CA PRO A 380 7.92 8.70 -10.04
C PRO A 380 6.39 8.80 -10.19
N SER A 381 5.82 8.44 -11.35
CA SER A 381 4.45 8.76 -11.73
C SER A 381 3.69 7.62 -12.42
N GLY A 382 4.15 6.37 -12.41
CA GLY A 382 3.44 5.28 -13.09
C GLY A 382 3.66 3.91 -12.44
N ASN A 383 2.54 3.28 -12.03
CA ASN A 383 2.37 1.92 -11.50
C ASN A 383 3.62 1.01 -11.45
N ILE A 384 4.01 0.64 -10.24
CA ILE A 384 5.07 -0.33 -9.94
C ILE A 384 4.56 -1.74 -10.26
N ASN A 385 4.65 -2.16 -11.52
CA ASN A 385 4.34 -3.55 -11.91
C ASN A 385 5.59 -4.45 -12.02
N ASN A 386 6.79 -3.92 -11.78
CA ASN A 386 8.00 -4.72 -11.80
C ASN A 386 9.02 -4.19 -10.78
N ALA A 387 8.69 -4.31 -9.49
CA ALA A 387 9.68 -4.13 -8.44
C ALA A 387 10.73 -5.25 -8.58
N TYR A 388 11.93 -4.86 -9.03
CA TYR A 388 13.12 -5.68 -8.91
C TYR A 388 13.38 -5.93 -7.41
N ASN A 389 12.82 -7.01 -6.91
CA ASN A 389 13.51 -7.98 -6.09
C ASN A 389 14.42 -7.42 -4.98
N LEU A 390 13.81 -6.82 -3.94
CA LEU A 390 14.46 -6.71 -2.64
C LEU A 390 14.50 -8.13 -2.03
N ASN A 391 15.67 -8.79 -2.03
CA ASN A 391 15.93 -10.12 -1.44
C ASN A 391 15.41 -11.39 -2.16
N GLY A 392 15.57 -11.50 -3.48
CA GLY A 392 15.37 -12.78 -4.20
C GLY A 392 13.93 -13.31 -4.30
N VAL A 393 12.89 -12.57 -3.88
CA VAL A 393 11.48 -12.96 -4.00
C VAL A 393 10.80 -12.19 -5.14
N ALA A 394 10.28 -12.93 -6.13
CA ALA A 394 9.58 -12.37 -7.29
C ALA A 394 8.30 -11.60 -6.88
N ALA A 395 8.00 -10.50 -7.59
CA ALA A 395 6.81 -9.66 -7.37
C ALA A 395 5.48 -10.44 -7.47
N SER A 396 5.47 -11.59 -8.14
CA SER A 396 4.32 -12.49 -8.27
C SER A 396 3.95 -13.26 -6.99
N ASN A 397 4.72 -13.16 -5.91
CA ASN A 397 4.49 -13.91 -4.66
C ASN A 397 3.69 -13.15 -3.58
N TYR A 398 3.17 -11.96 -3.86
CA TYR A 398 2.48 -11.15 -2.85
C TYR A 398 1.03 -10.83 -3.22
N LEU A 399 0.09 -11.33 -2.40
CA LEU A 399 -1.22 -10.72 -2.25
C LEU A 399 -1.08 -9.51 -1.33
N GLN A 400 -1.54 -8.34 -1.76
CA GLN A 400 -1.40 -7.10 -1.00
C GLN A 400 -2.17 -7.20 0.34
N ARG A 401 -1.44 -7.17 1.46
CA ARG A 401 -1.99 -7.32 2.82
C ARG A 401 -2.97 -6.20 3.23
N THR A 402 -2.96 -5.05 2.55
CA THR A 402 -3.74 -3.85 2.93
C THR A 402 -4.39 -3.13 1.74
N GLY A 403 -4.43 -3.73 0.54
CA GLY A 403 -5.07 -3.17 -0.65
C GLY A 403 -6.32 -3.98 -1.05
N ARG A 404 -7.40 -3.32 -1.45
CA ARG A 404 -8.54 -4.00 -2.10
C ARG A 404 -8.09 -4.44 -3.50
N ALA A 405 -7.83 -5.73 -3.69
CA ALA A 405 -7.58 -6.32 -5.01
C ALA A 405 -8.90 -6.38 -5.80
N ASN A 406 -9.23 -5.28 -6.48
CA ASN A 406 -10.51 -5.09 -7.16
C ASN A 406 -10.40 -5.49 -8.65
N THR A 407 -9.92 -6.69 -8.92
CA THR A 407 -10.03 -7.33 -10.23
C THR A 407 -11.21 -8.31 -10.22
N ALA A 408 -11.78 -8.60 -11.39
CA ALA A 408 -12.87 -9.56 -11.54
C ALA A 408 -12.44 -10.96 -11.07
N GLY A 409 -12.58 -11.25 -9.77
CA GLY A 409 -12.12 -12.48 -9.13
C GLY A 409 -10.59 -12.59 -9.01
N LEU A 410 -10.12 -13.17 -7.90
CA LEU A 410 -8.75 -13.67 -7.78
C LEU A 410 -8.75 -15.10 -8.34
N GLN A 411 -8.01 -15.35 -9.43
CA GLN A 411 -7.88 -16.69 -10.03
C GLN A 411 -6.64 -17.41 -9.48
N PHE A 412 -6.81 -18.63 -8.97
CA PHE A 412 -5.72 -19.51 -8.53
C PHE A 412 -5.66 -20.72 -9.47
N ASP A 413 -4.71 -20.72 -10.41
CA ASP A 413 -4.51 -21.84 -11.34
C ASP A 413 -3.37 -22.74 -10.85
N SER A 414 -3.59 -24.06 -10.84
CA SER A 414 -2.53 -25.03 -10.57
C SER A 414 -1.87 -25.43 -11.89
N SER A 415 -0.54 -25.46 -11.93
CA SER A 415 0.17 -25.78 -13.17
C SER A 415 -0.07 -27.23 -13.62
N ALA A 416 0.52 -28.20 -12.92
CA ALA A 416 0.39 -29.62 -13.27
C ALA A 416 0.51 -30.56 -12.06
N PRO A 417 -0.36 -30.45 -11.02
CA PRO A 417 -0.44 -31.49 -9.99
C PRO A 417 -1.05 -32.79 -10.60
N PRO A 418 -0.55 -33.99 -10.24
CA PRO A 418 -1.18 -35.26 -10.62
C PRO A 418 -2.51 -35.46 -9.86
N ASN A 419 -3.11 -36.66 -9.96
CA ASN A 419 -4.26 -37.00 -9.12
C ASN A 419 -3.92 -36.84 -7.62
N MET A 420 -4.90 -36.50 -6.78
CA MET A 420 -4.68 -36.11 -5.38
C MET A 420 -3.88 -37.13 -4.56
N ALA A 421 -4.11 -38.43 -4.78
CA ALA A 421 -3.41 -39.49 -4.06
C ALA A 421 -1.92 -39.61 -4.44
N ALA A 422 -1.51 -39.11 -5.62
CA ALA A 422 -0.16 -39.21 -6.15
C ALA A 422 0.67 -37.92 -5.99
N ILE A 423 0.11 -36.82 -5.46
CA ILE A 423 0.79 -35.53 -5.38
C ILE A 423 2.10 -35.63 -4.59
N ASP A 424 2.07 -36.21 -3.38
CA ASP A 424 3.23 -36.32 -2.49
C ASP A 424 4.39 -37.10 -3.11
N GLY A 425 4.09 -38.16 -3.86
CA GLY A 425 5.09 -38.98 -4.54
C GLY A 425 5.70 -38.34 -5.79
N SER A 426 5.09 -37.28 -6.32
CA SER A 426 5.51 -36.63 -7.57
C SER A 426 6.46 -35.45 -7.39
N GLY A 427 6.66 -34.98 -6.15
CA GLY A 427 7.44 -33.76 -5.86
C GLY A 427 6.75 -32.44 -6.26
N ASN A 428 5.51 -32.50 -6.78
CA ASN A 428 4.75 -31.35 -7.26
C ASN A 428 3.85 -30.69 -6.19
N ASN A 429 4.04 -30.99 -4.89
CA ASN A 429 3.27 -30.41 -3.79
C ASN A 429 3.22 -28.88 -3.78
N ARG A 430 4.27 -28.23 -4.28
CA ARG A 430 4.35 -26.76 -4.36
C ARG A 430 3.64 -26.16 -5.59
N ASN A 431 3.16 -27.00 -6.50
CA ASN A 431 2.48 -26.59 -7.74
C ASN A 431 0.94 -26.59 -7.60
N THR A 432 0.42 -26.79 -6.39
CA THR A 432 -1.01 -26.61 -6.06
C THR A 432 -1.37 -25.13 -6.10
N SER A 433 -2.57 -24.79 -6.55
CA SER A 433 -3.00 -23.42 -6.79
C SER A 433 -3.08 -22.55 -5.52
N LEU A 434 -3.38 -23.15 -4.36
CA LEU A 434 -3.36 -22.49 -3.05
C LEU A 434 -2.91 -23.47 -1.96
N GLN A 435 -1.90 -23.07 -1.18
CA GLN A 435 -1.41 -23.85 -0.05
C GLN A 435 -1.62 -23.07 1.26
N ILE A 436 -2.35 -23.66 2.20
CA ILE A 436 -2.53 -23.15 3.55
C ILE A 436 -1.73 -24.06 4.49
N GLY A 437 -0.78 -23.49 5.22
CA GLY A 437 0.10 -24.24 6.13
C GLY A 437 0.34 -23.52 7.45
N ASN A 438 0.71 -24.27 8.47
CA ASN A 438 1.01 -23.78 9.83
C ASN A 438 2.53 -23.78 10.14
N ALA A 439 3.37 -23.89 9.10
CA ALA A 439 4.83 -23.97 9.19
C ALA A 439 5.37 -25.12 10.08
N GLY A 440 4.63 -26.22 10.21
CA GLY A 440 5.05 -27.39 11.00
C GLY A 440 4.75 -27.29 12.50
N ASN A 441 3.93 -26.32 12.93
CA ASN A 441 3.52 -26.20 14.33
C ASN A 441 2.43 -27.21 14.68
N THR A 442 2.77 -28.24 15.46
CA THR A 442 1.84 -29.31 15.88
C THR A 442 0.70 -28.83 16.79
N SER A 443 0.78 -27.61 17.32
CA SER A 443 -0.25 -27.00 18.18
C SER A 443 -1.10 -25.96 17.46
N ALA A 444 -0.96 -25.83 16.13
CA ALA A 444 -1.73 -24.87 15.34
C ALA A 444 -2.45 -25.57 14.18
N SER A 445 -3.67 -25.12 13.89
CA SER A 445 -4.45 -25.57 12.73
C SER A 445 -3.93 -24.92 11.44
N ALA A 446 -4.01 -25.63 10.31
CA ALA A 446 -3.81 -25.07 8.98
C ALA A 446 -5.19 -24.70 8.40
N MET A 447 -5.58 -23.44 8.53
CA MET A 447 -6.96 -23.01 8.28
C MET A 447 -7.06 -21.67 7.54
N MET A 448 -8.21 -21.45 6.92
CA MET A 448 -8.62 -20.17 6.37
C MET A 448 -9.86 -19.64 7.08
N SER A 449 -10.04 -18.32 7.05
CA SER A 449 -11.14 -17.62 7.73
C SER A 449 -12.12 -17.05 6.71
N PHE A 450 -13.41 -17.33 6.90
CA PHE A 450 -14.49 -16.73 6.13
C PHE A 450 -15.25 -15.78 7.03
N ILE A 451 -15.28 -14.50 6.64
CA ILE A 451 -15.86 -13.43 7.45
C ILE A 451 -16.88 -12.67 6.60
N ARG A 452 -18.11 -12.60 7.10
CA ARG A 452 -19.07 -11.56 6.72
C ARG A 452 -19.01 -10.47 7.78
N GLU A 453 -18.33 -9.39 7.44
CA GLU A 453 -18.00 -8.29 8.35
C GLU A 453 -19.21 -7.85 9.18
N GLY A 454 -19.05 -7.86 10.52
CA GLY A 454 -20.08 -7.49 11.48
C GLY A 454 -21.27 -8.45 11.61
N GLN A 455 -21.27 -9.63 10.97
CA GLN A 455 -22.44 -10.52 10.97
C GLN A 455 -22.11 -11.97 11.35
N CYS A 456 -21.19 -12.63 10.64
CA CYS A 456 -20.88 -14.04 10.88
C CYS A 456 -19.44 -14.34 10.45
N GLY A 457 -18.77 -15.24 11.16
CA GLY A 457 -17.46 -15.73 10.76
C GLY A 457 -17.26 -17.20 11.17
N VAL A 458 -16.50 -17.92 10.35
CA VAL A 458 -16.08 -19.30 10.63
C VAL A 458 -14.63 -19.53 10.19
N HIS A 459 -13.98 -20.49 10.83
CA HIS A 459 -12.72 -21.07 10.37
C HIS A 459 -12.97 -22.42 9.71
N PHE A 460 -12.21 -22.72 8.66
CA PHE A 460 -12.27 -23.97 7.91
C PHE A 460 -10.85 -24.43 7.60
N GLY A 461 -10.54 -25.69 7.90
CA GLY A 461 -9.20 -26.24 7.65
C GLY A 461 -8.90 -27.54 8.37
N LEU A 462 -7.64 -27.93 8.34
CA LEU A 462 -7.09 -29.05 9.09
C LEU A 462 -6.75 -28.59 10.51
N ASP A 463 -7.38 -29.20 11.50
CA ASP A 463 -7.17 -28.88 12.90
C ASP A 463 -5.97 -29.65 13.51
N THR A 464 -5.64 -29.38 14.77
CA THR A 464 -4.50 -29.95 15.50
C THR A 464 -4.52 -31.48 15.63
N ASP A 465 -5.67 -32.12 15.40
CA ASP A 465 -5.83 -33.58 15.32
C ASP A 465 -5.75 -34.13 13.88
N ASN A 466 -5.29 -33.32 12.91
CA ASN A 466 -5.19 -33.62 11.48
C ASN A 466 -6.52 -33.96 10.80
N VAL A 467 -7.63 -33.49 11.39
CA VAL A 467 -8.98 -33.70 10.86
C VAL A 467 -9.49 -32.42 10.22
N MET A 468 -10.17 -32.57 9.08
CA MET A 468 -10.88 -31.46 8.45
C MET A 468 -12.08 -31.00 9.27
N LYS A 469 -12.10 -29.74 9.69
CA LYS A 469 -13.13 -29.16 10.56
C LYS A 469 -13.62 -27.79 10.08
N ILE A 470 -14.82 -27.44 10.55
CA ILE A 470 -15.36 -26.08 10.55
C ILE A 470 -15.76 -25.68 11.97
N GLY A 471 -15.41 -24.47 12.41
CA GLY A 471 -15.68 -24.04 13.78
C GLY A 471 -15.13 -22.66 14.13
N GLY A 472 -15.16 -22.33 15.42
CA GLY A 472 -14.74 -21.03 15.92
C GLY A 472 -15.72 -19.89 15.65
N TRP A 473 -15.44 -18.71 16.22
CA TRP A 473 -16.26 -17.50 16.09
C TRP A 473 -17.77 -17.74 16.24
N SER A 474 -18.56 -17.54 15.18
CA SER A 474 -20.02 -17.64 15.22
C SER A 474 -20.52 -19.06 15.47
N PHE A 475 -19.65 -20.08 15.35
CA PHE A 475 -19.95 -21.49 15.63
C PHE A 475 -19.51 -21.90 17.06
N GLY A 476 -19.13 -20.92 17.87
CA GLY A 476 -18.68 -21.07 19.26
C GLY A 476 -17.16 -21.06 19.38
N ALA A 477 -16.65 -20.37 20.40
CA ALA A 477 -15.21 -20.16 20.60
C ALA A 477 -14.43 -21.44 20.98
N THR A 478 -15.13 -22.49 21.43
CA THR A 478 -14.53 -23.74 21.92
C THR A 478 -15.03 -24.97 21.16
N THR A 479 -15.83 -24.77 20.11
CA THR A 479 -16.47 -25.84 19.34
C THR A 479 -15.96 -25.87 17.91
N ALA A 480 -15.53 -27.05 17.48
CA ALA A 480 -15.18 -27.36 16.10
C ALA A 480 -15.86 -28.65 15.66
N TYR A 481 -16.44 -28.65 14.47
CA TYR A 481 -17.23 -29.74 13.93
C TYR A 481 -16.42 -30.44 12.83
N ARG A 482 -16.26 -31.77 12.97
CA ARG A 482 -15.63 -32.64 11.96
C ARG A 482 -16.51 -32.71 10.71
N MET A 483 -15.89 -32.60 9.54
CA MET A 483 -16.56 -32.89 8.29
C MET A 483 -16.55 -34.39 8.00
N ILE A 484 -17.72 -34.94 7.70
CA ILE A 484 -17.89 -36.37 7.39
C ILE A 484 -17.96 -36.54 5.87
N HIS A 485 -17.15 -37.45 5.32
CA HIS A 485 -17.13 -37.84 3.91
C HIS A 485 -17.00 -39.36 3.75
N GLU A 486 -17.16 -39.88 2.52
CA GLU A 486 -16.96 -41.30 2.23
C GLU A 486 -15.51 -41.72 2.58
N GLY A 487 -15.36 -42.62 3.56
CA GLY A 487 -14.04 -43.08 4.04
C GLY A 487 -13.74 -42.82 5.52
N VAL A 488 -14.54 -42.02 6.24
CA VAL A 488 -14.40 -41.86 7.70
C VAL A 488 -15.21 -42.95 8.41
N ALA A 489 -14.54 -43.98 8.95
CA ALA A 489 -15.17 -45.16 9.55
C ALA A 489 -15.58 -44.98 11.04
N ASP A 490 -15.04 -43.98 11.74
CA ASP A 490 -15.34 -43.75 13.16
C ASP A 490 -16.57 -42.84 13.33
N TRP A 491 -17.72 -43.47 13.49
CA TRP A 491 -18.99 -42.81 13.77
C TRP A 491 -19.25 -42.71 15.26
N TYR A 492 -18.99 -41.55 15.85
CA TYR A 492 -19.54 -41.18 17.14
C TYR A 492 -20.46 -39.98 16.98
N CYS A 493 -21.68 -40.22 16.49
CA CYS A 493 -22.78 -39.31 16.70
C CYS A 493 -23.25 -39.46 18.17
N THR A 494 -22.78 -38.58 19.05
CA THR A 494 -23.31 -38.49 20.41
C THR A 494 -24.57 -37.64 20.41
N GLY A 495 -25.74 -38.27 20.23
CA GLY A 495 -27.05 -37.63 20.27
C GLY A 495 -28.13 -38.39 19.50
N THR A 496 -29.41 -38.14 19.82
CA THR A 496 -30.56 -38.67 19.09
C THR A 496 -30.51 -38.21 17.63
N VAL A 497 -30.20 -39.13 16.71
CA VAL A 497 -30.24 -38.89 15.27
C VAL A 497 -31.71 -38.79 14.86
N THR A 498 -32.20 -37.59 14.56
CA THR A 498 -33.57 -37.38 14.09
C THR A 498 -33.72 -37.90 12.66
N ALA A 499 -34.84 -38.57 12.37
CA ALA A 499 -35.13 -39.17 11.06
C ALA A 499 -34.83 -38.23 9.88
N GLY A 500 -34.04 -38.70 8.92
CA GLY A 500 -33.65 -37.98 7.70
C GLY A 500 -32.28 -37.29 7.72
N SER A 501 -31.50 -37.41 8.80
CA SER A 501 -30.27 -36.62 8.99
C SER A 501 -28.96 -37.21 8.44
N PHE A 502 -28.87 -38.51 8.12
CA PHE A 502 -27.70 -39.06 7.45
C PHE A 502 -28.01 -40.39 6.76
N ALA A 503 -27.45 -40.60 5.56
CA ALA A 503 -27.58 -41.84 4.79
C ALA A 503 -26.25 -42.60 4.89
N VAL A 504 -26.26 -43.66 5.70
CA VAL A 504 -25.10 -44.48 6.05
C VAL A 504 -24.92 -45.58 5.00
N ARG A 505 -23.74 -45.70 4.37
CA ARG A 505 -23.33 -46.91 3.63
C ARG A 505 -22.51 -47.82 4.54
N ASN A 506 -22.99 -49.04 4.75
CA ASN A 506 -22.12 -50.15 5.18
C ASN A 506 -21.36 -50.70 3.95
N SER A 507 -20.17 -51.26 4.15
CA SER A 507 -19.35 -51.98 3.16
C SER A 507 -20.11 -52.96 2.25
N ASN A 508 -21.28 -53.45 2.68
CA ASN A 508 -22.19 -54.32 1.93
C ASN A 508 -23.37 -53.60 1.25
N SER A 509 -23.20 -52.37 0.75
CA SER A 509 -24.15 -51.65 -0.13
C SER A 509 -25.56 -51.37 0.42
N ALA A 510 -25.83 -51.58 1.71
CA ALA A 510 -27.12 -51.23 2.31
C ALA A 510 -27.11 -49.77 2.81
N TRP A 511 -28.11 -49.00 2.39
CA TRP A 511 -28.44 -47.71 2.96
C TRP A 511 -29.20 -47.93 4.27
N ILE A 512 -28.69 -47.41 5.37
CA ILE A 512 -29.43 -47.37 6.65
C ILE A 512 -29.97 -45.94 6.78
N ASP A 513 -31.30 -45.80 6.81
CA ASP A 513 -31.91 -44.54 7.18
C ASP A 513 -31.74 -44.32 8.69
N GLY A 514 -31.52 -43.07 9.12
CA GLY A 514 -31.38 -42.70 10.53
C GLY A 514 -32.67 -42.86 11.36
N ASN A 515 -33.66 -43.60 10.86
CA ASN A 515 -34.82 -44.03 11.62
C ASN A 515 -34.64 -45.54 11.81
N GLY A 516 -34.83 -46.10 13.01
CA GLY A 516 -34.61 -47.53 13.27
C GLY A 516 -35.54 -48.51 12.54
N SER A 517 -35.95 -48.20 11.31
CA SER A 517 -37.14 -48.69 10.62
C SER A 517 -36.88 -49.09 9.16
N GLY A 518 -35.66 -49.47 8.80
CA GLY A 518 -35.47 -50.50 7.78
C GLY A 518 -34.14 -50.51 7.06
N ALA A 519 -33.63 -51.70 6.78
CA ALA A 519 -32.49 -51.89 5.91
C ALA A 519 -32.99 -52.25 4.51
N GLN A 520 -32.45 -51.60 3.49
CA GLN A 520 -32.68 -52.01 2.10
C GLN A 520 -31.58 -53.00 1.69
N MET A 521 -31.96 -54.22 1.37
CA MET A 521 -31.08 -55.24 0.78
C MET A 521 -31.59 -55.55 -0.62
N ASN A 522 -30.72 -55.37 -1.63
CA ASN A 522 -30.98 -55.75 -3.02
C ASN A 522 -32.27 -55.17 -3.65
N GLY A 523 -32.58 -53.90 -3.35
CA GLY A 523 -33.74 -53.20 -3.91
C GLY A 523 -35.04 -53.33 -3.10
N THR A 524 -35.09 -54.17 -2.06
CA THR A 524 -36.31 -54.38 -1.24
C THR A 524 -36.14 -53.82 0.18
N TRP A 525 -37.16 -53.12 0.68
CA TRP A 525 -37.19 -52.50 2.01
C TRP A 525 -37.69 -53.49 3.08
N TYR A 526 -36.93 -53.69 4.16
CA TYR A 526 -37.32 -54.53 5.28
C TYR A 526 -37.55 -53.68 6.55
N ARG A 527 -38.79 -53.64 7.07
CA ARG A 527 -39.12 -52.96 8.33
C ARG A 527 -38.92 -53.89 9.54
N ARG A 528 -38.40 -53.38 10.65
CA ARG A 528 -38.40 -54.11 11.93
C ARG A 528 -39.78 -54.02 12.59
N GLY A 529 -40.39 -55.18 12.88
CA GLY A 529 -41.60 -55.27 13.73
C GLY A 529 -42.80 -55.99 13.11
N GLU A 530 -42.80 -56.26 11.80
CA GLU A 530 -43.80 -57.13 11.19
C GLU A 530 -43.21 -58.53 11.05
N GLN A 531 -43.80 -59.53 11.73
CA GLN A 531 -43.60 -60.93 11.37
C GLN A 531 -44.10 -61.11 9.93
N GLN A 532 -43.22 -61.00 8.95
CA GLN A 532 -43.56 -61.36 7.59
C GLN A 532 -43.62 -62.88 7.52
N HIS A 533 -44.86 -63.41 7.53
CA HIS A 533 -45.15 -64.76 7.08
C HIS A 533 -44.60 -64.89 5.67
N ILE A 534 -43.49 -65.62 5.53
CA ILE A 534 -43.03 -66.11 4.24
C ILE A 534 -44.08 -67.11 3.79
N TRP A 535 -44.91 -66.73 2.81
CA TRP A 535 -45.76 -67.68 2.12
C TRP A 535 -44.87 -68.65 1.34
N ALA A 536 -44.52 -69.77 1.96
CA ALA A 536 -44.15 -70.97 1.23
C ALA A 536 -45.44 -71.63 0.72
N ASN A 537 -45.57 -71.70 -0.59
CA ASN A 537 -46.58 -72.53 -1.22
C ASN A 537 -46.32 -74.01 -0.88
N SER A 538 -47.43 -74.68 -0.55
CA SER A 538 -47.59 -76.13 -0.40
C SER A 538 -46.89 -76.87 0.76
N ALA A 539 -47.75 -77.30 1.69
CA ALA A 539 -47.71 -78.52 2.50
C ALA A 539 -46.74 -78.59 3.70
N GLY A 540 -47.30 -78.45 4.91
CA GLY A 540 -46.70 -78.95 6.15
C GLY A 540 -46.89 -78.02 7.34
N TRP A 541 -47.93 -78.24 8.14
CA TRP A 541 -48.08 -77.60 9.45
C TRP A 541 -46.96 -78.05 10.39
N VAL A 542 -46.17 -77.13 10.94
CA VAL A 542 -45.39 -77.37 12.16
C VAL A 542 -45.76 -76.33 13.20
N ARG A 543 -46.42 -76.80 14.27
CA ARG A 543 -46.66 -76.07 15.52
C ARG A 543 -45.37 -76.02 16.36
N ALA A 544 -45.24 -74.94 17.13
CA ALA A 544 -44.36 -74.69 18.28
C ALA A 544 -43.11 -73.80 18.02
N PRO A 545 -42.79 -72.88 18.96
CA PRO A 545 -41.70 -71.92 18.82
C PRO A 545 -40.36 -72.63 19.06
N ARG A 546 -39.38 -72.45 18.17
CA ARG A 546 -38.03 -72.96 18.38
C ARG A 546 -37.10 -71.83 18.77
N THR A 547 -36.52 -71.99 19.95
CA THR A 547 -35.52 -71.14 20.58
C THR A 547 -34.21 -71.18 19.78
N PHE A 548 -33.62 -70.02 19.55
CA PHE A 548 -32.27 -69.90 19.01
C PHE A 548 -31.27 -70.39 20.07
N VAL A 549 -30.55 -71.47 19.79
CA VAL A 549 -29.43 -71.92 20.63
C VAL A 549 -28.16 -71.26 20.11
N GLN A 550 -27.56 -70.43 20.95
CA GLN A 550 -26.23 -69.87 20.71
C GLN A 550 -25.20 -70.78 21.39
N SER A 551 -24.12 -71.07 20.66
CA SER A 551 -22.78 -71.48 21.11
C SER A 551 -22.31 -72.90 20.77
N ALA A 552 -21.06 -72.91 20.30
CA ALA A 552 -20.04 -73.95 20.31
C ALA A 552 -20.52 -75.41 20.34
N ASP A 553 -20.55 -75.99 19.14
CA ASP A 553 -20.47 -77.41 18.79
C ASP A 553 -20.76 -78.45 19.91
N PRO A 554 -21.94 -79.09 19.86
CA PRO A 554 -22.10 -80.42 20.42
C PRO A 554 -22.47 -81.40 19.31
N GLY A 555 -21.49 -82.23 18.94
CA GLY A 555 -21.73 -83.41 18.12
C GLY A 555 -22.90 -84.25 18.64
N SER A 556 -23.59 -84.86 17.68
CA SER A 556 -24.63 -85.91 17.80
C SER A 556 -26.10 -85.51 18.08
N ALA A 557 -26.50 -84.24 17.95
CA ALA A 557 -27.91 -83.86 18.08
C ALA A 557 -28.46 -82.87 17.02
N ALA A 558 -28.10 -83.04 15.74
CA ALA A 558 -28.73 -82.32 14.63
C ALA A 558 -29.40 -83.31 13.66
N GLY A 559 -30.69 -83.12 13.39
CA GLY A 559 -31.47 -83.89 12.41
C GLY A 559 -31.60 -83.13 11.08
N GLU A 560 -32.01 -83.81 10.01
CA GLU A 560 -32.21 -83.19 8.69
C GLU A 560 -33.17 -81.98 8.78
N GLY A 561 -32.65 -80.79 8.44
CA GLY A 561 -33.42 -79.55 8.37
C GLY A 561 -32.85 -78.36 9.14
N ASP A 562 -31.76 -78.51 9.91
CA ASP A 562 -31.17 -77.39 10.64
C ASP A 562 -30.29 -76.50 9.73
N LEU A 563 -30.58 -75.18 9.75
CA LEU A 563 -29.89 -74.17 8.95
C LEU A 563 -28.65 -73.66 9.70
N TRP A 564 -27.48 -74.02 9.22
CA TRP A 564 -26.18 -73.55 9.73
C TRP A 564 -25.90 -72.14 9.18
N ILE A 565 -25.47 -71.21 10.05
CA ILE A 565 -24.95 -69.90 9.66
C ILE A 565 -23.46 -69.89 9.99
N TRP A 566 -22.60 -69.68 8.99
CA TRP A 566 -21.17 -69.44 9.17
C TRP A 566 -20.89 -67.96 9.39
#